data_AF-A0A7W0WUZ8-F1
#
_entry.id   AF-A0A7W0WUZ8-F1
#
_cell.length_a   1.000
_cell.length_b   1.000
_cell.length_c   1.000
_cell.angle_alpha   90.00
_cell.angle_beta   90.00
_cell.angle_gamma   90.00
#
_symmetry.space_group_name_H-M   'P 1'
#
loop_
_entity.id
_entity.type
_entity.pdbx_description
1 polymer ?
#
loop_
_entity_poly.entity_id
_entity_poly.type
_entity_poly.pdbx_seq_one_letter_code
_entity_poly.pdbx_strand_id
1 'polypeptide(L)'
;MRAALLVLLLAACSRDKAADAPIAQPTLDKPAAAEKKAPPKPAKLQQVTLKALGMYCEESCPIKVRYALADNPNVYELGFDVSNEAIFVSYDASLGTPKEVTKPMLAAIKTKAGFDPWLSKDSWPDDAQGKVQVVWR
;
A
#
# COMPACT_ATOMS: atom_id res chain seq x y z
N MET A 1 -30.76 -42.94 50.83
CA MET A 1 -31.26 -43.97 49.90
C MET A 1 -30.90 -43.54 48.48
N ARG A 2 -30.21 -44.43 47.73
CA ARG A 2 -30.20 -44.62 46.26
C ARG A 2 -29.84 -43.40 45.39
N ALA A 3 -28.70 -43.41 44.67
CA ALA A 3 -28.52 -44.06 43.35
C ALA A 3 -29.47 -43.45 42.30
N ALA A 4 -29.11 -43.08 41.08
CA ALA A 4 -28.03 -43.48 40.19
C ALA A 4 -28.05 -42.54 38.97
N LEU A 5 -26.98 -42.60 38.17
CA LEU A 5 -26.93 -42.58 36.70
C LEU A 5 -28.12 -41.97 35.93
N LEU A 6 -27.83 -41.13 34.93
CA LEU A 6 -27.82 -41.62 33.53
C LEU A 6 -27.28 -40.57 32.54
N VAL A 7 -26.26 -40.99 31.80
CA VAL A 7 -25.80 -40.39 30.54
C VAL A 7 -26.70 -40.94 29.42
N LEU A 8 -27.20 -40.05 28.56
CA LEU A 8 -27.80 -40.32 27.23
C LEU A 8 -27.13 -39.28 26.30
N LEU A 9 -26.17 -39.56 25.40
CA LEU A 9 -26.06 -40.50 24.28
C LEU A 9 -27.17 -40.39 23.21
N LEU A 10 -26.75 -39.83 22.08
CA LEU A 10 -27.06 -40.18 20.67
C LEU A 10 -28.17 -39.47 19.89
N ALA A 11 -27.85 -39.38 18.58
CA ALA A 11 -28.67 -39.20 17.37
C ALA A 11 -28.90 -37.74 16.92
N ALA A 12 -28.22 -37.24 15.89
CA ALA A 12 -28.26 -37.59 14.46
C ALA A 12 -29.33 -36.80 13.66
N CYS A 13 -28.82 -36.09 12.64
CA CYS A 13 -29.41 -35.76 11.34
C CYS A 13 -30.88 -35.32 11.24
N SER A 14 -31.07 -34.04 10.89
CA SER A 14 -32.00 -33.54 9.86
C SER A 14 -31.56 -32.10 9.60
N ARG A 15 -30.82 -31.73 8.54
CA ARG A 15 -31.16 -31.67 7.10
C ARG A 15 -32.57 -31.16 6.85
N ASP A 16 -32.83 -29.95 7.32
CA ASP A 16 -33.99 -29.20 6.90
C ASP A 16 -33.76 -28.45 5.58
N LYS A 17 -34.84 -28.49 4.83
CA LYS A 17 -34.95 -28.40 3.38
C LYS A 17 -35.17 -26.95 3.00
N ALA A 18 -34.56 -26.57 1.88
CA ALA A 18 -34.71 -25.28 1.24
C ALA A 18 -36.18 -24.84 1.13
N ALA A 19 -36.48 -23.67 1.68
CA ALA A 19 -37.58 -22.84 1.23
C ALA A 19 -36.98 -21.76 0.32
N ASP A 20 -37.20 -21.97 -0.97
CA ASP A 20 -36.85 -21.12 -2.08
C ASP A 20 -37.64 -19.81 -1.96
N ALA A 21 -36.96 -18.73 -1.59
CA ALA A 21 -37.43 -17.37 -1.82
C ALA A 21 -36.30 -16.67 -2.60
N PRO A 22 -36.56 -16.18 -3.82
CA PRO A 22 -35.57 -15.40 -4.54
C PRO A 22 -35.43 -14.06 -3.81
N ILE A 23 -34.42 -13.98 -2.92
CA ILE A 23 -33.92 -12.70 -2.44
C ILE A 23 -33.30 -12.04 -3.66
N ALA A 24 -34.03 -11.10 -4.25
CA ALA A 24 -33.50 -10.17 -5.22
C ALA A 24 -32.25 -9.52 -4.61
N GLN A 25 -31.08 -9.98 -5.06
CA GLN A 25 -29.82 -9.36 -4.70
C GLN A 25 -29.88 -7.93 -5.25
N PRO A 26 -29.68 -6.88 -4.43
CA PRO A 26 -29.37 -5.58 -4.98
C PRO A 26 -28.06 -5.76 -5.77
N THR A 27 -28.14 -5.67 -7.09
CA THR A 27 -26.96 -5.57 -7.94
C THR A 27 -26.31 -4.24 -7.57
N LEU A 28 -25.31 -4.33 -6.68
CA LEU A 28 -24.34 -3.28 -6.51
C LEU A 28 -23.49 -3.30 -7.78
N ASP A 29 -24.04 -2.70 -8.85
CA ASP A 29 -23.31 -2.28 -10.03
C ASP A 29 -22.32 -1.19 -9.60
N LYS A 30 -21.31 -1.61 -8.83
CA LYS A 30 -20.09 -0.85 -8.64
C LYS A 30 -19.39 -0.98 -9.98
N PRO A 31 -19.27 0.09 -10.78
CA PRO A 31 -18.42 0.04 -11.96
C PRO A 31 -17.04 -0.42 -11.45
N ALA A 32 -16.59 -1.57 -11.96
CA ALA A 32 -15.23 -2.03 -11.79
C ALA A 32 -14.35 -0.82 -12.11
N ALA A 33 -13.71 -0.28 -11.07
CA ALA A 33 -12.72 0.76 -11.27
C ALA A 33 -11.73 0.18 -12.26
N ALA A 34 -11.71 0.74 -13.47
CA ALA A 34 -10.81 0.29 -14.52
C ALA A 34 -9.41 0.19 -13.90
N GLU A 35 -8.88 -1.03 -13.83
CA GLU A 35 -7.49 -1.26 -13.43
C GLU A 35 -6.64 -0.40 -14.37
N LYS A 36 -6.13 0.72 -13.84
CA LYS A 36 -5.22 1.57 -14.58
C LYS A 36 -3.97 0.73 -14.79
N LYS A 37 -3.88 0.10 -15.97
CA LYS A 37 -2.71 -0.63 -16.43
C LYS A 37 -1.48 0.24 -16.16
N ALA A 38 -0.58 -0.25 -15.33
CA ALA A 38 0.59 0.53 -14.96
C ALA A 38 1.44 0.87 -16.18
N PRO A 39 2.07 2.06 -16.17
CA PRO A 39 3.01 2.41 -17.22
C PRO A 39 4.14 1.38 -17.27
N PRO A 40 4.60 0.99 -18.48
CA PRO A 40 5.72 0.06 -18.62
C PRO A 40 6.98 0.62 -17.93
N LYS A 41 7.81 -0.26 -17.36
CA LYS A 41 9.10 0.15 -16.77
C LYS A 41 9.91 0.96 -17.79
N PRO A 42 10.35 2.18 -17.47
CA PRO A 42 11.18 2.97 -18.36
C PRO A 42 12.58 2.35 -18.47
N ALA A 43 13.25 2.60 -19.59
CA ALA A 43 14.59 2.07 -19.85
C ALA A 43 15.65 2.60 -18.86
N LYS A 44 15.43 3.80 -18.30
CA LYS A 44 16.32 4.44 -17.33
C LYS A 44 15.52 5.01 -16.17
N LEU A 45 15.84 4.54 -14.98
CA LEU A 45 15.32 5.09 -13.73
C LEU A 45 16.35 6.06 -13.14
N GLN A 46 15.85 7.20 -12.68
CA GLN A 46 16.57 8.13 -11.81
C GLN A 46 16.14 7.89 -10.37
N GLN A 47 17.06 8.04 -9.43
CA GLN A 47 16.85 7.80 -8.02
C GLN A 47 16.98 9.10 -7.23
N VAL A 48 16.13 9.28 -6.22
CA VAL A 48 16.18 10.40 -5.29
C VAL A 48 15.93 9.93 -3.86
N THR A 49 16.49 10.66 -2.91
CA THR A 49 16.18 10.52 -1.49
C THR A 49 15.36 11.72 -1.05
N LEU A 50 14.14 11.47 -0.61
CA LEU A 50 13.30 12.43 0.10
C LEU A 50 13.46 12.20 1.60
N LYS A 51 13.31 13.25 2.38
CA LYS A 51 13.14 13.16 3.83
C LYS A 51 11.78 13.67 4.24
N ALA A 52 11.25 13.21 5.37
CA ALA A 52 9.95 13.63 5.88
C ALA A 52 9.96 13.73 7.40
N LEU A 53 9.75 14.94 7.95
CA LEU A 53 9.79 15.15 9.40
C LEU A 53 8.66 14.37 10.08
N GLY A 54 8.98 13.76 11.23
CA GLY A 54 8.00 13.04 12.03
C GLY A 54 7.75 11.61 11.57
N MET A 55 8.56 11.10 10.63
CA MET A 55 8.43 9.75 10.08
C MET A 55 9.18 8.71 10.93
N TYR A 56 8.95 8.69 12.26
CA TYR A 56 9.64 7.79 13.20
C TYR A 56 8.89 6.47 13.48
N CYS A 57 7.67 6.32 12.98
CA CYS A 57 6.84 5.16 13.27
C CYS A 57 7.12 4.00 12.31
N GLU A 58 7.86 2.99 12.79
CA GLU A 58 8.45 1.92 11.95
C GLU A 58 7.44 1.22 11.03
N GLU A 59 6.30 0.80 11.57
CA GLU A 59 5.37 -0.02 10.79
C GLU A 59 4.38 0.83 9.97
N SER A 60 3.82 1.88 10.56
CA SER A 60 2.68 2.59 9.94
C SER A 60 3.09 3.78 9.06
N CYS A 61 4.25 4.41 9.30
CA CYS A 61 4.68 5.58 8.54
C CYS A 61 4.99 5.22 7.07
N PRO A 62 5.78 4.17 6.77
CA PRO A 62 6.02 3.74 5.39
C PRO A 62 4.73 3.41 4.65
N ILE A 63 3.76 2.78 5.31
CA ILE A 63 2.48 2.41 4.72
C ILE A 63 1.70 3.67 4.29
N LYS A 64 1.61 4.69 5.14
CA LYS A 64 0.96 5.97 4.80
C LYS A 64 1.60 6.64 3.58
N VAL A 65 2.93 6.66 3.52
CA VAL A 65 3.66 7.23 2.38
C VAL A 65 3.41 6.43 1.10
N ARG A 66 3.40 5.09 1.18
CA ARG A 66 3.06 4.25 0.02
C ARG A 66 1.68 4.59 -0.52
N TYR A 67 0.66 4.67 0.34
CA TYR A 67 -0.69 5.04 -0.10
C TYR A 67 -0.75 6.47 -0.66
N ALA A 68 -0.02 7.42 -0.08
CA ALA A 68 0.04 8.79 -0.60
C ALA A 68 0.61 8.84 -2.02
N LEU A 69 1.64 8.02 -2.30
CA LEU A 69 2.32 7.95 -3.59
C LEU A 69 1.68 6.93 -4.55
N ALA A 70 0.73 6.11 -4.09
CA ALA A 70 0.05 5.07 -4.87
C ALA A 70 -0.83 5.60 -6.00
N ASP A 71 -0.99 6.93 -6.14
CA ASP A 71 -1.63 7.53 -7.31
C ASP A 71 -0.64 8.23 -8.25
N ASN A 72 0.59 8.50 -7.80
CA ASN A 72 1.56 9.25 -8.59
C ASN A 72 2.12 8.38 -9.73
N PRO A 73 1.88 8.69 -11.01
CA PRO A 73 2.30 7.84 -12.13
C PRO A 73 3.82 7.84 -12.38
N ASN A 74 4.56 8.74 -11.72
CA ASN A 74 5.99 8.91 -11.92
C ASN A 74 6.83 8.09 -10.93
N VAL A 75 6.19 7.41 -9.96
CA VAL A 75 6.87 6.61 -8.95
C VAL A 75 6.90 5.14 -9.38
N TYR A 76 8.10 4.55 -9.47
CA TYR A 76 8.30 3.15 -9.87
C TYR A 76 8.79 2.27 -8.71
N GLU A 77 9.77 2.71 -7.93
CA GLU A 77 10.26 1.99 -6.75
C GLU A 77 10.21 2.88 -5.50
N LEU A 78 9.90 2.29 -4.35
CA LEU A 78 9.91 2.96 -3.06
C LEU A 78 10.71 2.17 -2.02
N GLY A 79 11.72 2.79 -1.42
CA GLY A 79 12.41 2.27 -0.24
C GLY A 79 12.21 3.19 0.96
N PHE A 80 12.47 2.67 2.15
CA PHE A 80 12.29 3.41 3.39
C PHE A 80 13.46 3.15 4.35
N ASP A 81 13.92 4.21 5.00
CA ASP A 81 14.83 4.15 6.14
C ASP A 81 14.23 5.04 7.24
N VAL A 82 13.40 4.42 8.09
CA VAL A 82 12.64 5.12 9.13
C VAL A 82 13.58 5.74 10.18
N SER A 83 14.70 5.08 10.48
CA SER A 83 15.72 5.58 11.40
C SER A 83 16.31 6.92 10.95
N ASN A 84 16.37 7.16 9.64
CA ASN A 84 16.88 8.40 9.05
C ASN A 84 15.78 9.32 8.49
N GLU A 85 14.51 8.98 8.71
CA GLU A 85 13.34 9.66 8.12
C GLU A 85 13.43 9.75 6.58
N ALA A 86 14.03 8.76 5.92
CA ALA A 86 14.30 8.78 4.49
C ALA A 86 13.33 7.92 3.69
N ILE A 87 12.94 8.44 2.53
CA ILE A 87 12.10 7.78 1.54
C ILE A 87 12.90 7.76 0.25
N PHE A 88 13.21 6.57 -0.23
CA PHE A 88 13.93 6.35 -1.48
C PHE A 88 12.91 6.21 -2.60
N VAL A 89 13.00 7.04 -3.63
CA VAL A 89 12.05 7.02 -4.76
C VAL A 89 12.84 6.85 -6.05
N SER A 90 12.35 5.99 -6.95
CA SER A 90 12.81 5.97 -8.34
C SER A 90 11.71 6.41 -9.30
N TYR A 91 12.12 7.13 -10.33
CA TYR A 91 11.25 7.70 -11.35
C TYR A 91 11.88 7.61 -12.74
N ASP A 92 11.11 7.85 -13.80
CA ASP A 92 11.64 7.86 -15.16
C ASP A 92 12.57 9.06 -15.39
N ALA A 93 13.83 8.78 -15.73
CA ALA A 93 14.85 9.81 -15.95
C ALA A 93 14.50 10.81 -17.08
N SER A 94 13.60 10.46 -18.00
CA SER A 94 13.15 11.32 -19.08
C SER A 94 12.18 12.43 -18.65
N LEU A 95 11.63 12.35 -17.43
CA LEU A 95 10.63 13.32 -16.92
C LEU A 95 11.23 14.66 -16.50
N GLY A 96 12.56 14.78 -16.47
CA GLY A 96 13.26 16.03 -16.19
C GLY A 96 14.02 16.04 -14.86
N THR A 97 14.25 17.24 -14.34
CA THR A 97 15.13 17.43 -13.18
C THR A 97 14.49 16.89 -11.89
N PRO A 98 15.29 16.37 -10.94
CA PRO A 98 14.77 15.87 -9.66
C PRO A 98 13.86 16.86 -8.93
N LYS A 99 14.24 18.14 -8.93
CA LYS A 99 13.49 19.22 -8.27
C LYS A 99 12.10 19.44 -8.86
N GLU A 100 11.89 19.17 -10.14
CA GLU A 100 10.59 19.35 -10.80
C GLU A 100 9.71 18.12 -10.64
N VAL A 101 10.28 16.94 -10.88
CA VAL A 101 9.55 15.66 -10.84
C VAL A 101 9.09 15.31 -9.43
N THR A 102 9.86 15.70 -8.40
CA THR A 102 9.53 15.40 -7.00
C THR A 102 8.48 16.32 -6.39
N LYS A 103 8.22 17.51 -6.94
CA LYS A 103 7.18 18.44 -6.43
C LYS A 103 5.82 17.75 -6.17
N PRO A 104 5.22 17.03 -7.13
CA PRO A 104 3.96 16.32 -6.89
C PRO A 104 4.08 15.20 -5.84
N MET A 105 5.26 14.56 -5.72
CA MET A 105 5.50 13.53 -4.70
C MET A 105 5.53 14.14 -3.29
N LEU A 106 6.26 15.24 -3.13
CA LEU A 106 6.32 16.01 -1.87
C LEU A 106 4.93 16.52 -1.47
N ALA A 107 4.17 17.07 -2.42
CA ALA A 107 2.80 17.52 -2.17
C ALA A 107 1.89 16.38 -1.72
N ALA A 108 1.99 15.19 -2.35
CA ALA A 108 1.22 14.03 -1.97
C ALA A 108 1.57 13.51 -0.57
N ILE A 109 2.86 13.41 -0.23
CA ILE A 109 3.30 13.02 1.11
C ILE A 109 2.77 14.01 2.15
N LYS A 110 2.85 15.31 1.87
CA LYS A 110 2.36 16.34 2.79
C LYS A 110 0.85 16.28 3.01
N THR A 111 0.10 16.24 1.93
CA THR A 111 -1.37 16.37 1.98
C THR A 111 -2.08 15.06 2.33
N LYS A 112 -1.56 13.91 1.90
CA LYS A 112 -2.19 12.60 2.10
C LYS A 112 -1.58 11.79 3.26
N ALA A 113 -0.26 11.87 3.47
CA ALA A 113 0.40 11.14 4.57
C ALA A 113 0.56 12.00 5.84
N GLY A 114 0.49 13.33 5.73
CA GLY A 114 0.53 14.25 6.87
C GLY A 114 1.95 14.51 7.42
N PHE A 115 2.99 14.31 6.61
CA PHE A 115 4.38 14.60 6.98
C PHE A 115 4.87 15.89 6.32
N ASP A 116 6.00 16.45 6.76
CA ASP A 116 6.62 17.61 6.08
C ASP A 116 7.86 17.14 5.28
N PRO A 117 7.72 16.93 3.96
CA PRO A 117 8.78 16.33 3.16
C PRO A 117 9.64 17.35 2.41
N TRP A 118 10.88 16.97 2.12
CA TRP A 118 11.78 17.72 1.24
C TRP A 118 12.69 16.78 0.44
N LEU A 119 13.16 17.27 -0.71
CA LEU A 119 14.20 16.58 -1.48
C LEU A 119 15.54 16.74 -0.75
N SER A 120 16.15 15.62 -0.37
CA SER A 120 17.41 15.61 0.36
C SER A 120 18.61 15.34 -0.54
N LYS A 121 18.51 14.39 -1.47
CA LYS A 121 19.61 14.00 -2.38
C LYS A 121 19.06 13.52 -3.72
N ASP A 122 19.87 13.66 -4.77
CA ASP A 122 19.57 13.21 -6.13
C ASP A 122 20.10 11.78 -6.42
N SER A 123 20.21 10.96 -5.36
CA SER A 123 20.64 9.56 -5.42
C SER A 123 20.14 8.79 -4.19
N TRP A 124 20.12 7.47 -4.30
CA TRP A 124 19.98 6.57 -3.15
C TRP A 124 21.35 6.31 -2.51
N PRO A 125 21.40 5.96 -1.22
CA PRO A 125 22.62 5.41 -0.62
C PRO A 125 22.85 3.97 -1.11
N ASP A 126 24.11 3.53 -1.10
CA ASP A 126 24.51 2.21 -1.64
C ASP A 126 23.80 1.03 -0.93
N ASP A 127 23.46 1.19 0.35
CA ASP A 127 22.76 0.19 1.17
C ASP A 127 21.23 0.20 0.98
N ALA A 128 20.68 1.15 0.20
CA ALA A 128 19.23 1.26 0.01
C ALA A 128 18.62 0.05 -0.69
N GLN A 129 19.37 -0.64 -1.55
CA GLN A 129 18.82 -1.74 -2.37
C GLN A 129 18.20 -2.86 -1.53
N GLY A 130 18.72 -3.13 -0.33
CA GLY A 130 18.14 -4.10 0.61
C GLY A 130 16.87 -3.63 1.33
N LYS A 131 16.54 -2.34 1.23
CA LYS A 131 15.41 -1.66 1.89
C LYS A 131 14.33 -1.20 0.91
N VAL A 132 14.48 -1.55 -0.38
CA VAL A 132 13.60 -1.11 -1.46
C VAL A 132 12.50 -2.13 -1.67
N GLN A 133 11.26 -1.64 -1.72
CA GLN A 133 10.14 -2.38 -2.24
C GLN A 133 9.78 -1.85 -3.61
N VAL A 134 9.68 -2.75 -4.57
CA VAL A 134 9.23 -2.34 -5.88
C VAL A 134 7.73 -2.13 -5.84
N VAL A 135 7.31 -0.91 -6.15
CA VAL A 135 5.89 -0.55 -6.19
C VAL A 135 5.45 -0.63 -7.64
N TRP A 136 5.51 -1.85 -8.19
CA TRP A 136 4.88 -2.13 -9.47
C TRP A 136 3.37 -2.02 -9.28
N ARG A 137 2.74 -1.13 -10.05
CA ARG A 137 1.31 -1.21 -10.31
C ARG A 137 1.03 -2.17 -11.46
#